data_AF-A0A5C4MR98-F1
#
_entry.id   AF-A0A5C4MR98-F1
#
_cell.length_a   1.000
_cell.length_b   1.000
_cell.length_c   1.000
_cell.angle_alpha   90.00
_cell.angle_beta   90.00
_cell.angle_gamma   90.00
#
_symmetry.space_group_name_H-M   'P 1'
#
loop_
_entity.id
_entity.type
_entity.pdbx_description
1 polymer ?
#
loop_
_entity_poly.entity_id
_entity_poly.type
_entity_poly.pdbx_seq_one_letter_code
_entity_poly.pdbx_strand_id
1 'polypeptide(L)'
;MMHRLSLIAVLAAAALPAKAADVSYDLINNSDLTLVYFYTSPVSDPEWSEDFLGDNVLASGESGTVTLFDASSTCAFDVKFVFEDGQELTDQVDVCEMASYTIQNAQ
;
A
#
# COMPACT_ATOMS: atom_id res chain seq x y z
N MET A 1 57.23 32.20 13.11
CA MET A 1 56.26 31.73 14.12
C MET A 1 54.98 31.37 13.37
N MET A 2 54.74 30.07 13.12
CA MET A 2 53.60 29.55 12.35
C MET A 2 52.40 29.39 13.28
N HIS A 3 51.23 29.95 12.94
CA HIS A 3 49.95 29.45 13.47
C HIS A 3 49.01 29.15 12.30
N ARG A 4 48.48 27.94 12.36
CA ARG A 4 47.90 27.17 11.27
C ARG A 4 46.47 27.62 10.98
N LEU A 5 46.14 27.82 9.70
CA LEU A 5 44.78 28.03 9.23
C LEU A 5 44.04 26.68 9.25
N SER A 6 43.09 26.51 10.17
CA SER A 6 42.21 25.33 10.17
C SER A 6 41.02 25.59 9.24
N LEU A 7 40.92 24.80 8.17
CA LEU A 7 39.77 24.79 7.27
C LEU A 7 38.69 23.87 7.87
N ILE A 8 37.53 24.43 8.23
CA ILE A 8 36.35 23.65 8.63
C ILE A 8 35.56 23.36 7.34
N ALA A 9 35.50 22.10 6.93
CA ALA A 9 34.65 21.66 5.83
C ALA A 9 33.24 21.36 6.37
N VAL A 10 32.26 22.19 5.99
CA VAL A 10 30.84 21.96 6.28
C VAL A 10 30.30 20.95 5.25
N LEU A 11 30.03 19.72 5.67
CA LEU A 11 29.25 18.77 4.87
C LEU A 11 27.77 19.19 4.93
N ALA A 12 27.24 19.72 3.83
CA ALA A 12 25.80 19.88 3.67
C ALA A 12 25.18 18.53 3.29
N ALA A 13 24.43 17.91 4.21
CA ALA A 13 23.58 16.77 3.89
C ALA A 13 22.37 17.27 3.10
N ALA A 14 22.33 16.99 1.80
CA ALA A 14 21.13 17.23 1.00
C ALA A 14 20.09 16.17 1.35
N ALA A 15 19.06 16.56 2.09
CA ALA A 15 17.86 15.74 2.21
C ALA A 15 17.17 15.74 0.83
N LEU A 16 17.16 14.57 0.17
CA LEU A 16 16.35 14.41 -1.04
C LEU A 16 14.88 14.52 -0.64
N PRO A 17 14.04 15.22 -1.42
CA PRO A 17 12.62 15.23 -1.16
C PRO A 17 12.08 13.81 -1.34
N ALA A 18 11.41 13.29 -0.31
CA ALA A 18 10.50 12.16 -0.50
C ALA A 18 9.39 12.66 -1.44
N LYS A 19 9.47 12.26 -2.71
CA LYS A 19 8.40 12.54 -3.68
C LYS A 19 7.32 11.49 -3.40
N ALA A 20 6.17 11.96 -2.92
CA ALA A 20 4.94 11.19 -2.92
C ALA A 20 4.71 10.67 -4.35
N ALA A 21 4.73 9.36 -4.52
CA ALA A 21 4.44 8.70 -5.78
C ALA A 21 3.12 7.95 -5.61
N ASP A 22 2.24 8.09 -6.58
CA ASP A 22 1.06 7.26 -6.67
C ASP A 22 1.50 5.83 -6.98
N VAL A 23 0.96 4.88 -6.23
CA VAL A 23 1.22 3.46 -6.42
C VAL A 23 -0.05 2.83 -6.94
N SER A 24 0.06 1.96 -7.94
CA SER A 24 -1.09 1.21 -8.46
C SER A 24 -0.74 -0.24 -8.70
N TYR A 25 -1.67 -1.13 -8.35
CA TYR A 25 -1.56 -2.56 -8.58
C TYR A 25 -2.93 -3.14 -8.92
N ASP A 26 -2.93 -4.29 -9.59
CA ASP A 26 -4.16 -5.00 -9.93
C ASP A 26 -4.60 -5.90 -8.77
N LEU A 27 -5.82 -5.72 -8.29
CA LEU A 27 -6.50 -6.62 -7.37
C LEU A 27 -7.31 -7.64 -8.18
N ILE A 28 -6.99 -8.91 -8.05
CA ILE A 28 -7.64 -10.00 -8.78
C ILE A 28 -8.35 -10.91 -7.78
N ASN A 29 -9.67 -11.03 -7.92
CA ASN A 29 -10.45 -11.99 -7.14
C ASN A 29 -10.51 -13.32 -7.87
N ASN A 30 -9.55 -14.21 -7.60
CA ASN A 30 -9.55 -15.58 -8.11
C ASN A 30 -10.07 -16.59 -7.05
N SER A 31 -10.89 -16.11 -6.11
CA SER A 31 -11.61 -16.95 -5.15
C SER A 31 -12.99 -17.34 -5.67
N ASP A 32 -13.69 -18.21 -4.95
CA ASP A 32 -15.06 -18.63 -5.28
C ASP A 32 -16.15 -17.68 -4.77
N LEU A 33 -15.78 -16.58 -4.09
CA LEU A 33 -16.72 -15.64 -3.46
C LEU A 33 -16.59 -14.24 -4.03
N THR A 34 -17.69 -13.49 -4.01
CA THR A 34 -17.69 -12.06 -4.33
C THR A 34 -17.02 -11.26 -3.21
N LEU A 35 -16.05 -10.41 -3.56
CA LEU A 35 -15.46 -9.45 -2.65
C LEU A 35 -16.37 -8.21 -2.58
N VAL A 36 -16.85 -7.89 -1.38
CA VAL A 36 -17.83 -6.81 -1.15
C VAL A 36 -17.18 -5.56 -0.58
N TYR A 37 -16.16 -5.71 0.27
CA TYR A 37 -15.39 -4.57 0.77
C TYR A 37 -13.89 -4.84 0.69
N PHE A 38 -13.14 -3.78 0.38
CA PHE A 38 -11.69 -3.80 0.35
C PHE A 38 -11.13 -2.59 1.09
N TYR A 39 -10.33 -2.85 2.11
CA TYR A 39 -9.70 -1.82 2.94
C TYR A 39 -8.20 -1.96 2.94
N THR A 40 -7.51 -0.84 3.17
CA THR A 40 -6.06 -0.80 3.35
C THR A 40 -5.72 0.02 4.60
N SER A 41 -4.58 -0.27 5.21
CA SER A 41 -3.98 0.57 6.24
C SER A 41 -2.46 0.52 6.13
N PRO A 42 -1.73 1.64 6.26
CA PRO A 42 -0.31 1.59 6.58
C PRO A 42 -0.07 0.70 7.82
N VAL A 43 0.94 -0.18 7.82
CA VAL A 43 1.22 -1.05 9.01
C VAL A 43 1.50 -0.27 10.30
N SER A 44 1.85 1.01 10.18
CA SER A 44 2.08 1.92 11.31
C SER A 44 0.80 2.56 11.84
N ASP A 45 -0.32 2.39 11.17
CA ASP A 45 -1.61 2.99 11.47
C ASP A 45 -2.64 1.92 11.84
N PRO A 46 -3.26 1.98 13.03
CA PRO A 46 -4.27 1.02 13.44
C PRO A 46 -5.65 1.26 12.79
N GLU A 47 -5.87 2.38 12.10
CA GLU A 47 -7.15 2.72 11.49
C GLU A 47 -7.24 2.27 10.04
N TRP A 48 -8.34 1.61 9.67
CA TRP A 48 -8.61 1.21 8.28
C TRP A 48 -9.06 2.41 7.44
N SER A 49 -8.72 2.39 6.15
CA SER A 49 -9.24 3.32 5.15
C SER A 49 -10.76 3.23 4.98
N GLU A 50 -11.31 4.13 4.17
CA GLU A 50 -12.62 3.90 3.53
C GLU A 50 -12.55 2.65 2.62
N ASP A 51 -13.71 2.11 2.27
CA ASP A 51 -13.81 1.02 1.30
C ASP A 51 -13.39 1.49 -0.09
N PHE A 52 -12.41 0.80 -0.68
CA PHE A 52 -11.87 1.08 -2.00
C PHE A 52 -12.81 0.68 -3.15
N LEU A 53 -13.78 -0.21 -2.91
CA LEU A 53 -14.75 -0.60 -3.95
C LEU A 53 -15.90 0.41 -4.09
N GLY A 54 -16.25 1.09 -3.00
CA GLY A 54 -17.32 2.08 -2.96
C GLY A 54 -18.69 1.43 -3.15
N ASP A 55 -19.43 1.84 -4.17
CA ASP A 55 -20.72 1.21 -4.51
C ASP A 55 -20.57 -0.06 -5.38
N ASN A 56 -19.33 -0.45 -5.72
CA ASN A 56 -19.06 -1.62 -6.55
C ASN A 56 -18.71 -2.85 -5.71
N VAL A 57 -18.65 -3.99 -6.37
CA VAL A 57 -18.12 -5.25 -5.83
C VAL A 57 -17.15 -5.84 -6.85
N LEU A 58 -16.33 -6.80 -6.43
CA LEU A 58 -15.45 -7.55 -7.32
C LEU A 58 -15.85 -9.03 -7.32
N ALA A 59 -16.56 -9.47 -8.35
CA ALA A 59 -17.06 -10.84 -8.42
C ALA A 59 -15.92 -11.86 -8.62
N SER A 60 -16.23 -13.15 -8.43
CA SER A 60 -15.29 -14.24 -8.72
C SER A 60 -14.82 -14.18 -10.17
N GLY A 61 -13.51 -14.21 -10.37
CA GLY A 61 -12.84 -14.12 -11.66
C GLY A 61 -12.63 -12.69 -12.18
N GLU A 62 -13.09 -11.66 -11.47
CA GLU A 62 -12.91 -10.27 -11.87
C GLU A 62 -11.63 -9.64 -11.28
N SER A 63 -11.20 -8.54 -11.88
CA SER A 63 -10.09 -7.74 -11.41
C SER A 63 -10.37 -6.24 -11.51
N GLY A 64 -9.74 -5.46 -10.63
CA GLY A 64 -9.76 -4.01 -10.65
C GLY A 64 -8.38 -3.44 -10.34
N THR A 65 -8.15 -2.17 -10.65
CA THR A 65 -6.91 -1.49 -10.30
C THR A 65 -7.12 -0.69 -9.01
N VAL A 66 -6.24 -0.90 -8.05
CA VAL A 66 -6.17 -0.11 -6.81
C VAL A 66 -5.13 0.97 -7.02
N THR A 67 -5.47 2.23 -6.71
CA THR A 67 -4.53 3.35 -6.72
C THR A 67 -4.45 3.98 -5.34
N LEU A 68 -3.27 3.95 -4.75
CA LEU A 68 -2.94 4.63 -3.51
C LEU A 68 -2.29 5.98 -3.86
N PHE A 69 -3.05 7.05 -3.66
CA PHE A 69 -2.54 8.42 -3.84
C PHE A 69 -1.66 8.81 -2.66
N ASP A 70 -0.58 9.53 -2.94
CA ASP A 70 0.32 10.04 -1.91
C ASP A 70 0.84 8.97 -0.92
N ALA A 71 1.21 7.77 -1.40
CA ALA A 71 1.79 6.66 -0.60
C ALA A 71 3.17 6.97 0.04
N SER A 72 3.49 8.26 0.21
CA SER A 72 4.79 8.91 0.37
C SER A 72 5.66 8.53 1.56
N SER A 73 5.16 7.76 2.53
CA SER A 73 5.91 7.45 3.76
C SER A 73 6.12 5.98 4.06
N THR A 74 5.39 5.05 3.41
CA THR A 74 5.57 3.61 3.64
C THR A 74 5.10 2.79 2.44
N CYS A 75 5.75 1.64 2.24
CA CYS A 75 5.34 0.64 1.25
C CYS A 75 4.64 -0.56 1.92
N ALA A 76 4.81 -0.72 3.23
CA ALA A 76 4.18 -1.80 3.98
C ALA A 76 2.76 -1.40 4.37
N PHE A 77 1.78 -2.15 3.88
CA PHE A 77 0.36 -1.98 4.15
C PHE A 77 -0.25 -3.29 4.64
N ASP A 78 -1.17 -3.18 5.59
CA ASP A 78 -2.17 -4.20 5.85
C ASP A 78 -3.33 -4.02 4.86
N VAL A 79 -3.80 -5.13 4.30
CA VAL A 79 -4.96 -5.20 3.41
C VAL A 79 -6.03 -6.07 4.04
N LYS A 80 -7.29 -5.65 3.93
CA LYS A 80 -8.43 -6.43 4.42
C LYS A 80 -9.46 -6.61 3.31
N PHE A 81 -9.89 -7.85 3.16
CA PHE A 81 -10.89 -8.29 2.20
C PHE A 81 -12.10 -8.84 2.97
N VAL A 82 -13.30 -8.36 2.63
CA VAL A 82 -14.55 -8.85 3.22
C VAL A 82 -15.44 -9.41 2.11
N PHE A 83 -15.77 -10.69 2.22
CA PHE A 83 -16.52 -11.42 1.20
C PHE A 83 -18.03 -11.41 1.48
N GLU A 84 -18.81 -11.83 0.48
CA GLU A 84 -20.28 -11.81 0.55
C GLU A 84 -20.90 -12.66 1.66
N ASP A 85 -20.17 -13.66 2.16
CA ASP A 85 -20.58 -14.51 3.28
C ASP A 85 -20.16 -13.93 4.65
N GLY A 86 -19.51 -12.77 4.65
CA GLY A 86 -19.00 -12.09 5.84
C GLY A 86 -17.63 -12.58 6.30
N GLN A 87 -16.97 -13.48 5.57
CA GLN A 87 -15.61 -13.87 5.88
C GLN A 87 -14.64 -12.71 5.66
N GLU A 88 -13.66 -12.58 6.56
CA GLU A 88 -12.58 -11.60 6.43
C GLU A 88 -11.24 -12.31 6.17
N LEU A 89 -10.47 -11.79 5.23
CA LEU A 89 -9.06 -12.13 5.05
C LEU A 89 -8.23 -10.86 5.26
N THR A 90 -7.14 -10.98 6.01
CA THR A 90 -6.18 -9.89 6.21
C THR A 90 -4.79 -10.39 5.86
N ASP A 91 -4.00 -9.54 5.21
CA ASP A 91 -2.63 -9.84 4.82
C ASP A 91 -1.78 -8.56 4.88
N GLN A 92 -0.46 -8.72 4.92
CA GLN A 92 0.48 -7.61 4.89
C GLN A 92 1.29 -7.64 3.59
N VAL A 93 1.28 -6.53 2.86
CA VAL A 93 1.83 -6.41 1.51
C VAL A 93 2.84 -5.27 1.40
N ASP A 94 3.82 -5.43 0.50
CA ASP A 94 4.64 -4.31 0.03
C ASP A 94 4.07 -3.80 -1.31
N VAL A 95 3.37 -2.66 -1.26
CA VAL A 95 2.68 -2.10 -2.43
C VAL A 95 3.65 -1.52 -3.46
N CYS A 96 4.88 -1.21 -3.08
CA CYS A 96 5.88 -0.61 -3.96
C CYS A 96 6.58 -1.65 -4.84
N GLU A 97 6.61 -2.92 -4.41
CA GLU A 97 7.28 -4.01 -5.12
C GLU A 97 6.32 -4.95 -5.86
N MET A 98 5.00 -4.72 -5.79
CA MET A 98 4.02 -5.57 -6.44
C MET A 98 3.30 -4.88 -7.61
N ALA A 99 3.06 -5.66 -8.66
CA ALA A 99 2.20 -5.26 -9.78
C ALA A 99 0.75 -5.74 -9.60
N SER A 100 0.54 -6.80 -8.82
CA SER A 100 -0.78 -7.40 -8.62
C SER A 100 -0.87 -8.16 -7.30
N TYR A 101 -2.07 -8.17 -6.72
CA TYR A 101 -2.45 -9.05 -5.61
C TYR A 101 -3.56 -10.00 -6.08
N THR A 102 -3.40 -11.29 -5.88
CA THR A 102 -4.39 -12.31 -6.27
C THR A 102 -4.94 -13.04 -5.06
N ILE A 103 -6.23 -12.88 -4.82
CA ILE A 103 -6.97 -13.66 -3.82
C ILE A 103 -7.18 -15.05 -4.41
N GLN A 104 -6.55 -16.09 -3.84
CA GLN A 104 -6.70 -17.46 -4.34
C GLN A 104 -7.77 -18.28 -3.62
N ASN A 105 -7.92 -18.11 -2.30
CA ASN A 105 -8.95 -18.81 -1.54
C ASN A 105 -9.47 -17.88 -0.44
N ALA A 106 -10.80 -17.68 -0.40
CA ALA A 106 -11.45 -17.17 0.78
C ALA A 106 -11.59 -18.35 1.76
N GLN A 107 -10.69 -18.45 2.75
CA GLN A 107 -10.78 -19.42 3.86
C GLN A 107 -10.74 -18.70 5.21
#